data_AF-A0A1P8LZE8-F1
#
_entry.id   AF-A0A1P8LZE8-F1
#
_cell.length_a   1.000
_cell.length_b   1.000
_cell.length_c   1.000
_cell.angle_alpha   90.00
_cell.angle_beta   90.00
_cell.angle_gamma   90.00
#
_symmetry.space_group_name_H-M   'P 1'
#
loop_
_entity.id
_entity.type
_entity.pdbx_description
1 polymer ?
#
loop_
_entity_poly.entity_id
_entity_poly.type
_entity_poly.pdbx_seq_one_letter_code
_entity_poly.pdbx_strand_id
1 'polypeptide(L)'
;MKGTDMLDTIALPESSLELMPELQPEGALEWKAQVGTWDTGWHDVESSSHLCGLIQAVRHDGNWLVVQTRYIDVTRYGRYAQAMSTGSGYQVEVAMVSGGTTNNWRIGLGPLADEAGNEPHTGVAPSQNLSLAAACEVMVSWLNGHGLPLGYGAALHVYGKSANKNVERCDGR
;
A
#
# COMPACT_ATOMS: atom_id res chain seq x y z
N MET A 1 47.75 13.63 -24.58
CA MET A 1 46.93 12.93 -23.56
C MET A 1 46.21 14.00 -22.76
N LYS A 2 44.90 14.14 -22.96
CA LYS A 2 44.04 15.05 -22.21
C LYS A 2 43.00 14.21 -21.48
N GLY A 3 42.77 14.57 -20.22
CA GLY A 3 42.11 13.77 -19.21
C GLY A 3 40.67 13.42 -19.55
N THR A 4 40.31 12.23 -19.07
CA THR A 4 38.99 11.62 -19.03
C THR A 4 38.00 12.53 -18.30
N ASP A 5 36.93 12.94 -18.99
CA ASP A 5 35.74 13.49 -18.34
C ASP A 5 35.14 12.39 -17.47
N MET A 6 35.27 12.55 -16.15
CA MET A 6 34.53 11.77 -15.17
C MET A 6 33.06 12.13 -15.31
N LEU A 7 32.24 11.12 -15.60
CA LEU A 7 30.81 11.16 -15.36
C LEU A 7 30.60 11.51 -13.88
N ASP A 8 30.13 12.72 -13.61
CA ASP A 8 29.59 13.10 -12.31
C ASP A 8 28.41 12.17 -12.01
N THR A 9 28.74 11.07 -11.33
CA THR A 9 27.75 10.20 -10.72
C THR A 9 27.14 11.05 -9.62
N ILE A 10 25.95 11.58 -9.86
CA ILE A 10 25.13 12.21 -8.85
C ILE A 10 24.90 11.14 -7.77
N ALA A 11 25.74 11.16 -6.75
CA ALA A 11 25.57 10.35 -5.56
C ALA A 11 24.29 10.87 -4.91
N LEU A 12 23.18 10.15 -5.14
CA LEU A 12 21.96 10.35 -4.39
C LEU A 12 22.32 10.16 -2.91
N PRO A 13 21.96 11.09 -2.01
CA PRO A 13 22.26 10.95 -0.60
C PRO A 13 21.64 9.63 -0.10
N GLU A 14 22.40 8.84 0.66
CA GLU A 14 21.97 7.53 1.20
C GLU A 14 20.61 7.59 1.92
N SER A 15 20.24 8.77 2.42
CA SER A 15 18.93 9.06 3.03
C SER A 15 17.73 8.91 2.09
N SER A 16 17.92 8.88 0.77
CA SER A 16 16.82 8.65 -0.19
C SER A 16 16.56 7.16 -0.45
N LEU A 17 17.45 6.26 0.00
CA LEU A 17 17.31 4.80 -0.13
C LEU A 17 16.85 4.13 1.18
N GLU A 18 16.87 4.84 2.30
CA GLU A 18 16.30 4.40 3.59
C GLU A 18 14.78 4.60 3.67
N LEU A 19 14.05 4.15 2.66
CA LEU A 19 12.63 3.77 2.81
C LEU A 19 12.49 2.24 2.88
N MET A 20 13.56 1.56 3.28
CA MET A 20 13.46 0.23 3.87
C MET A 20 13.30 0.42 5.38
N PRO A 21 12.08 0.55 5.92
CA PRO A 21 11.93 0.35 7.36
C PRO A 21 12.47 -1.06 7.64
N GLU A 22 13.33 -1.20 8.65
CA GLU A 22 13.76 -2.49 9.17
C GLU A 22 12.49 -3.30 9.51
N LEU A 23 12.07 -4.13 8.56
CA LEU A 23 10.80 -4.83 8.61
C LEU A 23 10.95 -5.95 9.63
N GLN A 24 10.41 -5.68 10.82
CA GLN A 24 10.18 -6.67 11.86
C GLN A 24 9.56 -7.93 11.23
N PRO A 25 9.94 -9.13 11.71
CA PRO A 25 9.55 -10.41 11.12
C PRO A 25 8.03 -10.52 10.98
N GLU A 26 7.59 -11.35 10.03
CA GLU A 26 6.20 -11.66 9.66
C GLU A 26 5.24 -11.65 10.86
N GLY A 27 4.73 -10.47 11.23
CA GLY A 27 3.72 -10.35 12.25
C GLY A 27 2.49 -11.13 11.78
N ALA A 28 1.83 -11.84 12.69
CA ALA A 28 0.59 -12.53 12.37
C ALA A 28 -0.34 -11.59 11.62
N LEU A 29 -0.95 -12.09 10.55
CA LEU A 29 -1.88 -11.32 9.73
C LEU A 29 -3.30 -11.76 10.05
N GLU A 30 -4.24 -10.83 9.96
CA GLU A 30 -5.67 -11.09 10.04
C GLU A 30 -6.36 -10.53 8.79
N TRP A 31 -7.49 -11.13 8.42
CA TRP A 31 -8.25 -10.77 7.24
C TRP A 31 -9.73 -10.65 7.53
N LYS A 32 -10.40 -9.83 6.73
CA LYS A 32 -11.86 -9.63 6.72
C LYS A 32 -12.28 -9.42 5.28
N ALA A 33 -13.44 -9.93 4.90
CA ALA A 33 -13.98 -9.73 3.56
C ALA A 33 -15.46 -9.38 3.59
N GLN A 34 -15.91 -8.71 2.54
CA GLN A 34 -17.32 -8.62 2.19
C GLN A 34 -17.58 -9.45 0.93
N VAL A 35 -18.54 -10.37 1.04
CA VAL A 35 -19.01 -11.21 -0.07
C VAL A 35 -20.51 -10.96 -0.24
N GLY A 36 -20.88 -10.20 -1.27
CA GLY A 36 -22.23 -9.67 -1.43
C GLY A 36 -22.57 -8.74 -0.28
N THR A 37 -23.57 -9.09 0.53
CA THR A 37 -23.98 -8.34 1.73
C THR A 37 -23.42 -8.91 3.03
N TRP A 38 -22.61 -9.98 2.96
CA TRP A 38 -22.10 -10.68 4.13
C TRP A 38 -20.71 -10.18 4.51
N ASP A 39 -20.54 -9.70 5.75
CA ASP A 39 -19.24 -9.41 6.37
C ASP A 39 -18.76 -10.67 7.11
N THR A 40 -17.55 -11.12 6.82
CA THR A 40 -16.99 -12.33 7.43
C THR A 40 -16.58 -12.14 8.89
N GLY A 41 -16.36 -10.90 9.34
CA GLY A 41 -15.57 -10.62 10.53
C GLY A 41 -14.08 -10.87 10.30
N TRP A 42 -13.26 -10.62 11.34
CA TRP A 42 -11.82 -10.82 11.32
C TRP A 42 -11.42 -12.26 11.63
N HIS A 43 -10.49 -12.81 10.85
CA HIS A 43 -9.96 -14.17 10.99
C HIS A 43 -8.44 -14.16 10.80
N ASP A 44 -7.75 -15.16 11.34
CA ASP A 44 -6.30 -15.29 11.15
C ASP A 44 -5.98 -15.74 9.71
N VAL A 45 -4.92 -15.17 9.13
CA VAL A 45 -4.33 -15.66 7.87
C VAL A 45 -3.40 -16.82 8.19
N GLU A 46 -3.58 -17.92 7.48
CA GLU A 46 -2.84 -19.16 7.76
C GLU A 46 -1.55 -19.29 6.93
N SER A 47 -1.52 -18.72 5.72
CA SER A 47 -0.41 -18.82 4.79
C SER A 47 -0.56 -17.89 3.59
N SER A 48 0.50 -17.75 2.78
CA SER A 48 0.43 -17.02 1.50
C SER A 48 -0.51 -17.68 0.47
N SER A 49 -0.67 -19.01 0.49
CA SER A 49 -1.64 -19.70 -0.38
C SER A 49 -3.08 -19.46 0.07
N HIS A 50 -3.31 -19.39 1.39
CA HIS A 50 -4.60 -18.96 1.95
C HIS A 50 -4.94 -17.54 1.46
N LEU A 51 -4.00 -16.58 1.49
CA LEU A 51 -4.21 -15.23 0.95
C LEU A 51 -4.67 -15.25 -0.52
N CYS A 52 -3.99 -16.02 -1.37
CA CYS A 52 -4.38 -16.13 -2.78
C CYS A 52 -5.80 -16.71 -2.94
N GLY A 53 -6.15 -17.69 -2.12
CA GLY A 53 -7.50 -18.26 -2.06
C GLY A 53 -8.56 -17.23 -1.67
N LEU A 54 -8.26 -16.37 -0.70
CA LEU A 54 -9.16 -15.29 -0.27
C LEU A 54 -9.39 -14.24 -1.37
N ILE A 55 -8.33 -13.83 -2.09
CA ILE A 55 -8.45 -12.89 -3.21
C ILE A 55 -9.33 -13.48 -4.32
N GLN A 56 -9.16 -14.77 -4.63
CA GLN A 56 -10.00 -15.47 -5.60
C GLN A 56 -11.46 -15.63 -5.14
N ALA A 57 -11.70 -15.72 -3.82
CA ALA A 57 -13.04 -15.83 -3.26
C ALA A 57 -13.86 -14.53 -3.43
N VAL A 58 -13.20 -13.36 -3.41
CA VAL A 58 -13.83 -12.06 -3.62
C VAL A 58 -13.90 -11.61 -5.09
N ARG A 59 -13.78 -12.53 -6.05
CA ARG A 59 -13.75 -12.21 -7.49
C ARG A 59 -15.02 -11.55 -8.07
N HIS A 60 -16.14 -11.60 -7.37
CA HIS A 60 -17.39 -11.01 -7.88
C HIS A 60 -17.41 -9.49 -7.65
N ASP A 61 -17.96 -8.76 -8.61
CA ASP A 61 -18.00 -7.29 -8.60
C ASP A 61 -18.54 -6.72 -7.27
N GLY A 62 -17.85 -5.71 -6.74
CA GLY A 62 -18.18 -5.06 -5.48
C GLY A 62 -17.76 -5.82 -4.21
N ASN A 63 -17.33 -7.09 -4.32
CA ASN A 63 -16.74 -7.79 -3.18
C ASN A 63 -15.32 -7.26 -2.92
N TRP A 64 -14.92 -7.28 -1.65
CA TRP A 64 -13.59 -6.83 -1.26
C TRP A 64 -13.02 -7.68 -0.13
N LEU A 65 -11.69 -7.72 -0.08
CA LEU A 65 -10.88 -8.36 0.93
C LEU A 65 -9.95 -7.31 1.53
N VAL A 66 -9.86 -7.28 2.86
CA VAL A 66 -8.86 -6.54 3.62
C VAL A 66 -8.01 -7.52 4.39
N VAL A 67 -6.70 -7.28 4.40
CA VAL A 67 -5.72 -8.02 5.18
C VAL A 67 -4.81 -7.05 5.88
N GLN A 68 -4.48 -7.30 7.14
CA GLN A 68 -3.64 -6.41 7.93
C GLN A 68 -2.79 -7.16 8.95
N THR A 69 -1.76 -6.50 9.47
CA THR A 69 -1.07 -6.96 10.68
C THR A 69 -2.09 -7.08 11.82
N ARG A 70 -2.09 -8.22 12.51
CA ARG A 70 -3.04 -8.52 13.58
C ARG A 70 -2.99 -7.47 14.68
N TYR A 71 -4.17 -7.00 15.09
CA TYR A 71 -4.31 -5.95 16.11
C TYR A 71 -3.59 -4.63 15.77
N ILE A 72 -3.40 -4.35 14.49
CA ILE A 72 -2.94 -3.03 14.05
C ILE A 72 -3.97 -1.98 14.50
N ASP A 73 -3.45 -0.92 15.08
CA ASP A 73 -4.20 0.29 15.42
C ASP A 73 -3.38 1.50 14.96
N VAL A 74 -3.95 2.70 15.01
CA VAL A 74 -3.25 3.92 14.56
C VAL A 74 -1.96 4.20 15.35
N THR A 75 -1.74 3.58 16.51
CA THR A 75 -0.54 3.77 17.34
C THR A 75 0.53 2.72 17.08
N ARG A 76 0.19 1.59 16.47
CA ARG A 76 1.10 0.47 16.20
C ARG A 76 1.58 0.48 14.76
N TYR A 77 2.85 0.13 14.59
CA TYR A 77 3.39 -0.13 13.27
C TYR A 77 2.75 -1.38 12.67
N GLY A 78 2.32 -1.30 11.41
CA GLY A 78 1.82 -2.48 10.72
C GLY A 78 1.51 -2.24 9.25
N ARG A 79 1.20 -3.35 8.58
CA ARG A 79 0.90 -3.41 7.15
C ARG A 79 -0.59 -3.65 6.95
N TYR A 80 -1.11 -3.11 5.87
CA TYR A 80 -2.48 -3.29 5.41
C TYR A 80 -2.47 -3.49 3.90
N ALA A 81 -3.37 -4.30 3.38
CA ALA A 81 -3.64 -4.43 1.96
C ALA A 81 -5.14 -4.70 1.73
N GLN A 82 -5.67 -4.17 0.63
CA GLN A 82 -7.04 -4.37 0.20
C GLN A 82 -7.06 -4.76 -1.28
N ALA A 83 -7.93 -5.70 -1.62
CA ALA A 83 -8.35 -5.97 -2.99
C ALA A 83 -9.86 -5.83 -3.11
N MET A 84 -10.32 -4.99 -4.04
CA MET A 84 -11.73 -4.86 -4.41
C MET A 84 -11.92 -5.37 -5.83
N SER A 85 -12.82 -6.34 -6.03
CA SER A 85 -13.16 -6.78 -7.38
C SER A 85 -14.07 -5.78 -8.08
N THR A 86 -13.78 -5.55 -9.35
CA THR A 86 -14.57 -4.73 -10.28
C THR A 86 -15.32 -5.58 -11.30
N GLY A 87 -15.38 -6.91 -11.07
CA GLY A 87 -15.90 -7.90 -12.02
C GLY A 87 -14.99 -8.21 -13.22
N SER A 88 -14.04 -7.31 -13.53
CA SER A 88 -13.06 -7.47 -14.63
C SER A 88 -11.60 -7.62 -14.14
N GLY A 89 -11.38 -7.46 -12.84
CA GLY A 89 -10.08 -7.53 -12.17
C GLY A 89 -10.19 -6.92 -10.78
N TYR A 90 -9.06 -6.49 -10.23
CA TYR A 90 -8.96 -5.99 -8.86
C TYR A 90 -8.36 -4.60 -8.81
N GLN A 91 -9.00 -3.69 -8.07
CA GLN A 91 -8.32 -2.52 -7.55
C GLN A 91 -7.58 -2.93 -6.28
N VAL A 92 -6.28 -2.65 -6.21
CA VAL A 92 -5.43 -3.01 -5.08
C VAL A 92 -4.88 -1.76 -4.42
N GLU A 93 -4.99 -1.74 -3.09
CA GLU A 93 -4.41 -0.72 -2.23
C GLU A 93 -3.56 -1.40 -1.17
N VAL A 94 -2.45 -0.77 -0.81
CA VAL A 94 -1.58 -1.22 0.28
C VAL A 94 -1.33 -0.05 1.22
N ALA A 95 -1.09 -0.29 2.49
CA ALA A 95 -0.78 0.78 3.42
C ALA A 95 0.21 0.37 4.50
N MET A 96 0.95 1.38 4.97
CA MET A 96 1.77 1.34 6.17
C MET A 96 1.09 2.20 7.23
N VAL A 97 0.82 1.61 8.39
CA VAL A 97 0.39 2.34 9.58
C VAL A 97 1.61 2.57 10.46
N SER A 98 1.84 3.80 10.86
CA SER A 98 2.94 4.19 11.73
C SER A 98 2.61 5.49 12.48
N GLY A 99 2.74 5.50 13.80
CA GLY A 99 2.80 6.73 14.59
C GLY A 99 1.61 7.69 14.42
N GLY A 100 0.38 7.17 14.35
CA GLY A 100 -0.84 7.96 14.18
C GLY A 100 -1.21 8.27 12.73
N THR A 101 -0.44 7.76 11.76
CA THR A 101 -0.60 8.02 10.34
C THR A 101 -0.71 6.72 9.55
N THR A 102 -1.63 6.67 8.60
CA THR A 102 -1.77 5.59 7.64
C THR A 102 -1.41 6.11 6.26
N ASN A 103 -0.29 5.64 5.73
CA ASN A 103 0.16 5.92 4.37
C ASN A 103 -0.39 4.82 3.46
N ASN A 104 -1.39 5.12 2.64
CA ASN A 104 -1.99 4.21 1.68
C ASN A 104 -1.43 4.48 0.28
N TRP A 105 -1.20 3.45 -0.50
CA TRP A 105 -0.81 3.51 -1.89
C TRP A 105 -1.78 2.70 -2.73
N ARG A 106 -2.33 3.33 -3.78
CA ARG A 106 -3.03 2.61 -4.83
C ARG A 106 -2.02 2.05 -5.82
N ILE A 107 -2.19 0.77 -6.19
CA ILE A 107 -1.21 0.04 -6.99
C ILE A 107 -1.65 -0.04 -8.45
N GLY A 108 -0.69 0.20 -9.34
CA GLY A 108 -0.81 -0.01 -10.78
C GLY A 108 0.42 -0.68 -11.37
N LEU A 109 0.36 -1.01 -12.66
CA LEU A 109 1.41 -1.66 -13.44
C LEU A 109 2.06 -0.66 -14.42
N GLY A 110 3.38 -0.63 -14.42
CA GLY A 110 4.19 0.14 -15.36
C GLY A 110 4.01 1.66 -15.23
N PRO A 111 4.22 2.43 -16.31
CA PRO A 111 4.13 3.89 -16.31
C PRO A 111 2.75 4.43 -15.88
N LEU A 112 1.71 3.62 -16.07
CA LEU A 112 0.34 3.96 -15.71
C LEU A 112 0.08 3.88 -14.19
N ALA A 113 1.01 3.30 -13.42
CA ALA A 113 0.95 3.35 -11.97
C ALA A 113 1.15 4.78 -11.44
N ASP A 114 1.93 5.59 -12.14
CA ASP A 114 2.15 7.01 -11.82
C ASP A 114 0.90 7.85 -12.16
N GLU A 115 0.08 7.38 -13.11
CA GLU A 115 -1.20 7.99 -13.49
C GLU A 115 -2.35 7.61 -12.55
N ALA A 116 -2.16 6.65 -11.64
CA ALA A 116 -3.15 6.26 -10.64
C ALA A 116 -3.34 7.31 -9.52
N GLY A 117 -2.81 8.53 -9.69
CA GLY A 117 -2.70 9.60 -8.71
C GLY A 117 -4.02 9.99 -8.05
N ASN A 118 -4.09 9.92 -6.72
CA ASN A 118 -5.33 10.16 -5.95
C ASN A 118 -5.33 11.53 -5.24
N GLU A 119 -6.17 12.46 -5.72
CA GLU A 119 -6.55 13.65 -4.93
C GLU A 119 -7.48 13.27 -3.75
N PRO A 120 -7.50 14.06 -2.66
CA PRO A 120 -8.47 13.84 -1.57
C PRO A 120 -9.91 13.84 -2.10
N HIS A 121 -10.72 12.88 -1.65
CA HIS A 121 -12.18 12.83 -1.87
C HIS A 121 -12.67 12.58 -3.30
N THR A 122 -11.82 12.08 -4.21
CA THR A 122 -12.25 11.73 -5.57
C THR A 122 -11.97 10.26 -5.91
N GLY A 123 -12.84 9.68 -6.75
CA GLY A 123 -12.54 8.41 -7.41
C GLY A 123 -11.64 8.71 -8.60
N VAL A 124 -10.48 8.06 -8.67
CA VAL A 124 -9.49 8.38 -9.70
C VAL A 124 -9.51 7.37 -10.84
N ALA A 125 -9.57 7.93 -12.04
CA ALA A 125 -9.23 7.26 -13.28
C ALA A 125 -7.86 7.78 -13.78
N PRO A 126 -7.02 6.92 -14.37
CA PRO A 126 -7.27 5.50 -14.62
C PRO A 126 -6.75 4.62 -13.47
N SER A 127 -7.58 4.30 -12.46
CA SER A 127 -7.27 3.17 -11.58
C SER A 127 -7.22 1.90 -12.44
N GLN A 128 -6.10 1.19 -12.44
CA GLN A 128 -5.98 -0.04 -13.18
C GLN A 128 -6.66 -1.21 -12.46
N ASN A 129 -7.30 -2.08 -13.22
CA ASN A 129 -7.76 -3.36 -12.74
C ASN A 129 -6.64 -4.38 -12.92
N LEU A 130 -6.00 -4.76 -11.82
CA LEU A 130 -5.02 -5.83 -11.80
C LEU A 130 -5.68 -7.18 -12.04
N SER A 131 -5.00 -8.08 -12.73
CA SER A 131 -5.42 -9.48 -12.82
C SER A 131 -5.37 -10.15 -11.45
N LEU A 132 -6.02 -11.31 -11.29
CA LEU A 132 -5.89 -12.12 -10.07
C LEU A 132 -4.42 -12.39 -9.70
N ALA A 133 -3.62 -12.81 -10.69
CA ALA A 133 -2.22 -13.13 -10.46
C ALA A 133 -1.43 -11.91 -9.96
N ALA A 134 -1.67 -10.75 -10.58
CA ALA A 134 -1.04 -9.50 -10.18
C ALA A 134 -1.48 -9.05 -8.79
N ALA A 135 -2.78 -9.16 -8.46
CA ALA A 135 -3.30 -8.85 -7.13
C ALA A 135 -2.67 -9.76 -6.06
N CYS A 136 -2.57 -11.07 -6.33
CA CYS A 136 -1.89 -12.02 -5.45
C CYS A 136 -0.42 -11.66 -5.26
N GLU A 137 0.32 -11.38 -6.34
CA GLU A 137 1.74 -11.04 -6.30
C GLU A 137 2.00 -9.79 -5.43
N VAL A 138 1.23 -8.72 -5.68
CA VAL A 138 1.34 -7.45 -4.93
C VAL A 138 0.99 -7.65 -3.45
N MET A 139 -0.17 -8.23 -3.14
CA MET A 139 -0.62 -8.34 -1.76
C MET A 139 0.27 -9.28 -0.94
N VAL A 140 0.68 -10.43 -1.50
CA VAL A 140 1.55 -11.38 -0.80
C VAL A 140 2.93 -10.77 -0.56
N SER A 141 3.53 -10.13 -1.58
CA SER A 141 4.82 -9.45 -1.44
C SER A 141 4.77 -8.37 -0.37
N TRP A 142 3.75 -7.50 -0.43
CA TRP A 142 3.58 -6.41 0.52
C TRP A 142 3.40 -6.91 1.96
N LEU A 143 2.46 -7.83 2.19
CA LEU A 143 2.08 -8.30 3.53
C LEU A 143 3.20 -9.09 4.22
N ASN A 144 4.03 -9.79 3.44
CA ASN A 144 5.25 -10.46 3.93
C ASN A 144 6.40 -9.47 4.18
N GLY A 145 6.24 -8.19 3.81
CA GLY A 145 7.26 -7.17 4.04
C GLY A 145 8.33 -7.12 2.96
N HIS A 146 8.09 -7.66 1.77
CA HIS A 146 9.05 -7.58 0.67
C HIS A 146 8.93 -6.27 -0.14
N GLY A 147 7.96 -5.43 0.20
CA GLY A 147 7.61 -4.25 -0.60
C GLY A 147 6.85 -4.61 -1.87
N LEU A 148 6.85 -3.69 -2.84
CA LEU A 148 6.19 -3.90 -4.13
C LEU A 148 7.07 -4.72 -5.07
N PRO A 149 6.51 -5.70 -5.81
CA PRO A 149 7.26 -6.41 -6.84
C PRO A 149 7.71 -5.47 -7.97
N LEU A 150 8.73 -5.87 -8.72
CA LEU A 150 9.22 -5.11 -9.87
C LEU A 150 8.12 -4.94 -10.93
N GLY A 151 8.03 -3.74 -11.51
CA GLY A 151 7.06 -3.41 -12.54
C GLY A 151 5.73 -2.86 -12.00
N TYR A 152 5.51 -2.89 -10.68
CA TYR A 152 4.40 -2.20 -10.04
C TYR A 152 4.86 -0.84 -9.51
N GLY A 153 3.95 0.14 -9.57
CA GLY A 153 4.13 1.46 -8.98
C GLY A 153 2.97 1.80 -8.04
N ALA A 154 3.12 2.91 -7.33
CA ALA A 154 2.25 3.27 -6.23
C ALA A 154 2.05 4.79 -6.16
N ALA A 155 0.79 5.22 -6.09
CA ALA A 155 0.44 6.60 -5.80
C ALA A 155 0.12 6.77 -4.31
N LEU A 156 0.95 7.52 -3.57
CA LEU A 156 0.82 7.72 -2.13
C LEU A 156 -0.36 8.62 -1.75
N HIS A 157 -1.05 8.22 -0.69
CA HIS A 157 -2.08 8.97 0.02
C HIS A 157 -1.86 8.84 1.53
N VAL A 158 -1.96 9.94 2.27
CA VAL A 158 -1.70 9.96 3.72
C VAL A 158 -2.99 10.25 4.47
N TYR A 159 -3.51 9.27 5.20
CA TYR A 159 -4.62 9.41 6.13
C TYR A 159 -4.07 9.64 7.54
N GLY A 160 -4.28 10.83 8.11
CA GLY A 160 -3.86 11.17 9.47
C GLY A 160 -4.20 12.62 9.83
N LYS A 161 -4.45 12.92 11.11
CA LYS A 161 -4.58 14.32 11.55
C LYS A 161 -3.27 15.04 11.27
N SER A 162 -3.32 16.14 10.53
CA SER A 162 -2.29 17.17 10.60
C SER A 162 -2.08 17.57 12.07
N ALA A 163 -1.08 17.00 12.74
CA ALA A 163 -0.63 17.50 14.01
C ALA A 163 0.10 18.83 13.73
N ASN A 164 -0.53 19.94 14.14
CA ASN A 164 0.01 21.29 14.25
C ASN A 164 0.69 21.92 13.03
N LYS A 165 -0.01 22.87 12.39
CA LYS A 165 0.63 24.14 12.02
C LYS A 165 0.61 25.04 13.26
N ASN A 166 1.59 24.90 14.15
CA ASN A 166 1.98 26.01 15.02
C ASN A 166 2.62 27.05 14.11
N VAL A 167 1.86 28.07 13.69
CA VAL A 167 2.46 29.35 13.33
C VAL A 167 2.58 30.12 14.64
N GLU A 168 3.82 30.18 15.12
CA GLU A 168 4.28 31.18 16.08
C GLU A 168 3.70 32.55 15.69
N ARG A 169 2.93 33.15 16.59
CA ARG A 169 2.84 34.61 16.66
C ARG A 169 3.74 35.06 17.79
N CYS A 170 5.02 35.15 17.51
CA CYS A 170 5.82 36.26 18.04
C CYS A 170 5.61 37.44 17.10
N ASP A 171 4.74 38.39 17.49
CA ASP A 171 5.04 39.82 17.41
C ASP A 171 3.89 40.70 17.92
N GLY A 172 4.22 41.53 18.92
CA GLY A 172 3.98 42.98 18.85
C GLY A 172 2.66 43.56 19.36
N ARG A 173 2.52 43.70 20.68
CA ARG A 173 2.26 44.93 21.47
C ARG A 173 1.52 44.66 22.78
#